data_AF-A0A956A6F7-F1
#
_entry.id   AF-A0A956A6F7-F1
#
_cell.length_a   1.000
_cell.length_b   1.000
_cell.length_c   1.000
_cell.angle_alpha   90.00
_cell.angle_beta   90.00
_cell.angle_gamma   90.00
#
_symmetry.space_group_name_H-M   'P 1'
#
loop_
_entity.id
_entity.type
_entity.pdbx_description
1 polymer ?
#
loop_
_entity_poly.entity_id
_entity_poly.type
_entity_poly.pdbx_seq_one_letter_code
_entity_poly.pdbx_strand_id
1 'polypeptide(L)'
;MKLFFLRALPRTLSVLSVALLGACANTAEPTPTTGDKTPDSNIDLNTSELGSVLASCSTAGSSGYDSVTKTLTLDLTASVSSVVIAVPNKTIAVNHNPCVDSAGAALTTTSVKKIVVNGTANDDEVIIDLAQGSFGAIFSATGGVTVDMAGGTGDAFKVRGGDAAEKITAGTDSTDDFFELSGDKFADVIVSNAEAYTFALGGGADVFTGQGGAISASHLKDGVTSLTAITADLTINGGDGADTLTGGDGDDTINGGEGNDTIKSAANDDGSDVVEGDGGVDTMDYSARTGDLTVTLDDTANDGLSGEADNIKVSVENVTGGSGDDAITGSDVSNTLKGGDGDDTLNGGAGNSSDCTLDVDVLDGGNGDDTFSAGAAADCGDTYVCGAGSDVVTYGSRTNPLVIDIDNTADDGEASELDNVKTDCEKVIGGSGDDTITGSTAADILDGGDGDDTLNGGAGDDTFIAGAADDGGDVMNGGAGVDTVDYSARTGDLTITLCIASNVTGDSDVGDCATHNDGLASEEDQIINCEHIIAGDGADDITGASSADTLEGGAGDDIIDGGGGADNIFGDDDDDTLTGGDGDDYIDGGAGTNTADGEGGDGDICTQATASNCEL
;
A
#
# COMPACT_ATOMS: atom_id res chain seq x y z
N MET A 1 42.78 -22.05 35.26
CA MET A 1 44.17 -22.25 35.72
C MET A 1 45.06 -21.18 35.10
N LYS A 2 45.58 -20.21 35.89
CA LYS A 2 46.63 -19.21 35.52
C LYS A 2 46.34 -18.26 34.32
N LEU A 3 46.95 -17.07 34.19
CA LEU A 3 47.46 -16.08 35.16
C LEU A 3 47.85 -14.78 34.40
N PHE A 4 47.39 -13.61 34.86
CA PHE A 4 48.02 -12.27 34.82
C PHE A 4 48.78 -11.80 33.55
N PHE A 5 48.48 -10.56 33.14
CA PHE A 5 49.47 -9.48 33.29
C PHE A 5 48.87 -8.24 33.97
N LEU A 6 49.61 -7.12 34.04
CA LEU A 6 49.49 -6.19 35.18
C LEU A 6 50.13 -4.80 34.93
N ARG A 7 49.59 -3.77 35.63
CA ARG A 7 50.10 -2.38 35.87
C ARG A 7 49.77 -1.34 34.78
N ALA A 8 49.27 -0.11 35.00
CA ALA A 8 49.02 0.81 36.15
C ALA A 8 50.05 1.95 36.42
N LEU A 9 49.55 3.21 36.27
CA LEU A 9 49.94 4.48 36.96
C LEU A 9 51.30 5.17 36.61
N PRO A 10 51.54 6.48 36.91
CA PRO A 10 50.64 7.65 37.13
C PRO A 10 51.13 9.04 36.58
N ARG A 11 50.26 10.08 36.69
CA ARG A 11 50.52 11.55 36.94
C ARG A 11 51.55 12.36 36.12
N THR A 12 51.14 13.55 35.65
CA THR A 12 51.61 14.86 36.18
C THR A 12 50.71 16.06 35.80
N LEU A 13 50.79 17.13 36.59
CA LEU A 13 50.05 18.39 36.50
C LEU A 13 51.00 19.52 36.07
N SER A 14 50.59 20.48 35.22
CA SER A 14 51.30 21.77 35.11
C SER A 14 50.35 22.93 34.81
N VAL A 15 50.46 23.98 35.63
CA VAL A 15 49.73 25.24 35.53
C VAL A 15 50.52 26.21 34.66
N LEU A 16 49.86 27.01 33.82
CA LEU A 16 50.39 28.32 33.44
C LEU A 16 49.29 29.36 33.28
N SER A 17 49.37 30.41 34.10
CA SER A 17 48.53 31.59 34.06
C SER A 17 49.38 32.83 33.86
N VAL A 18 49.04 33.67 32.88
CA VAL A 18 49.38 35.11 32.87
C VAL A 18 48.21 35.85 32.20
N ALA A 19 47.82 36.97 32.78
CA ALA A 19 46.72 37.80 32.32
C ALA A 19 47.20 39.16 31.77
N LEU A 20 46.23 39.89 31.22
CA LEU A 20 46.15 41.37 31.21
C LEU A 20 46.91 42.15 30.13
N LEU A 21 46.13 42.66 29.15
CA LEU A 21 46.18 43.99 28.49
C LEU A 21 45.05 43.98 27.43
N GLY A 22 44.21 45.00 27.23
CA GLY A 22 44.18 46.33 27.86
C GLY A 22 43.76 47.44 26.90
N ALA A 23 42.54 47.37 26.34
CA ALA A 23 41.75 48.43 25.66
C ALA A 23 42.40 49.35 24.59
N CYS A 24 41.79 49.43 23.38
CA CYS A 24 40.94 50.58 22.99
C CYS A 24 40.40 50.53 21.54
N ALA A 25 39.10 50.83 21.40
CA ALA A 25 38.40 51.59 20.34
C ALA A 25 38.39 51.11 18.86
N ASN A 26 37.17 50.73 18.43
CA ASN A 26 36.47 50.99 17.15
C ASN A 26 37.26 51.28 15.85
N THR A 27 36.98 50.48 14.80
CA THR A 27 36.34 50.96 13.55
C THR A 27 35.76 49.82 12.71
N ALA A 28 34.51 50.00 12.25
CA ALA A 28 33.85 49.38 11.09
C ALA A 28 33.60 47.85 11.04
N GLU A 29 32.33 47.48 10.84
CA GLU A 29 31.92 46.18 10.28
C GLU A 29 32.28 46.04 8.80
N PRO A 30 32.19 44.81 8.27
CA PRO A 30 31.11 44.54 7.33
C PRO A 30 30.33 43.22 7.58
N THR A 31 28.99 43.34 7.59
CA THR A 31 27.94 42.38 7.16
C THR A 31 28.30 40.88 7.02
N PRO A 32 27.62 39.97 7.76
CA PRO A 32 27.70 38.54 7.50
C PRO A 32 26.85 38.12 6.29
N THR A 33 27.36 37.21 5.48
CA THR A 33 26.61 36.52 4.41
C THR A 33 25.90 35.29 4.97
N THR A 34 24.62 35.13 4.60
CA THR A 34 23.76 33.99 4.93
C THR A 34 24.32 32.65 4.46
N GLY A 35 24.19 31.59 5.25
CA GLY A 35 24.55 30.24 4.78
C GLY A 35 24.79 29.15 5.83
N ASP A 36 24.21 29.23 7.03
CA ASP A 36 23.93 28.04 7.85
C ASP A 36 22.86 28.40 8.90
N LYS A 37 21.83 27.56 9.06
CA LYS A 37 20.81 27.67 10.10
C LYS A 37 20.50 26.25 10.58
N THR A 38 21.13 25.85 11.66
CA THR A 38 20.67 24.74 12.49
C THR A 38 19.26 25.06 13.03
N PRO A 39 18.34 24.09 13.14
CA PRO A 39 17.00 24.30 13.71
C PRO A 39 17.02 24.37 15.24
N ASP A 40 18.01 25.06 15.81
CA ASP A 40 18.04 25.42 17.24
C ASP A 40 18.82 26.73 17.41
N SER A 41 18.35 27.56 18.35
CA SER A 41 18.74 28.94 18.69
C SER A 41 18.37 30.08 17.70
N ASN A 42 17.88 31.17 18.31
CA ASN A 42 17.75 32.53 17.76
C ASN A 42 16.69 32.84 16.67
N ILE A 43 15.43 32.97 17.12
CA ILE A 43 14.61 34.13 16.71
C ILE A 43 15.05 35.34 17.55
N ASP A 44 16.17 35.94 17.14
CA ASP A 44 16.77 37.13 17.78
C ASP A 44 16.18 38.40 17.16
N LEU A 45 14.92 38.70 17.49
CA LEU A 45 14.21 39.87 16.96
C LEU A 45 14.76 41.15 17.61
N ASN A 46 15.49 41.94 16.80
CA ASN A 46 16.07 43.20 17.21
C ASN A 46 15.04 44.14 17.85
N THR A 47 15.30 44.59 19.08
CA THR A 47 14.41 45.45 19.87
C THR A 47 14.12 46.83 19.26
N SER A 48 14.65 47.14 18.08
CA SER A 48 14.41 48.38 17.32
C SER A 48 13.31 48.28 16.26
N GLU A 49 12.88 47.07 15.87
CA GLU A 49 11.80 46.87 14.88
C GLU A 49 10.44 46.62 15.54
N LEU A 50 10.43 46.39 16.85
CA LEU A 50 9.22 46.38 17.68
C LEU A 50 8.59 47.78 17.68
N GLY A 51 7.58 47.97 16.82
CA GLY A 51 6.65 49.09 16.89
C GLY A 51 6.02 49.22 18.28
N SER A 52 5.41 50.37 18.57
CA SER A 52 5.03 50.82 19.93
C SER A 52 3.93 50.02 20.65
N VAL A 53 3.70 48.77 20.27
CA VAL A 53 2.68 47.85 20.82
C VAL A 53 3.32 46.61 21.48
N LEU A 54 4.49 46.13 21.02
CA LEU A 54 5.26 45.05 21.69
C LEU A 54 6.34 45.53 22.67
N ALA A 55 6.41 46.83 22.98
CA ALA A 55 7.14 47.33 24.16
C ALA A 55 6.45 46.98 25.51
N SER A 56 5.58 45.97 25.51
CA SER A 56 4.62 45.63 26.56
C SER A 56 5.16 44.64 27.62
N CYS A 57 6.29 43.98 27.34
CA CYS A 57 6.97 43.07 28.28
C CYS A 57 8.43 43.48 28.58
N SER A 58 8.76 44.77 28.49
CA SER A 58 10.08 45.30 28.88
C SER A 58 10.08 46.68 29.57
N THR A 59 8.92 47.36 29.67
CA THR A 59 8.77 48.62 30.43
C THR A 59 7.56 48.63 31.35
N ALA A 60 7.74 49.10 32.58
CA ALA A 60 6.66 49.17 33.57
C ALA A 60 5.55 50.15 33.13
N GLY A 61 4.30 49.66 33.08
CA GLY A 61 3.11 50.47 32.84
C GLY A 61 2.55 50.50 31.41
N SER A 62 3.10 49.72 30.47
CA SER A 62 2.63 49.62 29.07
C SER A 62 1.99 48.27 28.70
N SER A 63 2.03 47.27 29.59
CA SER A 63 1.40 45.97 29.37
C SER A 63 -0.10 46.11 29.13
N GLY A 64 -0.66 45.41 28.13
CA GLY A 64 -2.12 45.21 27.96
C GLY A 64 -2.79 44.39 29.07
N TYR A 65 -2.16 44.32 30.25
CA TYR A 65 -2.63 43.61 31.43
C TYR A 65 -3.58 44.47 32.28
N ASP A 66 -4.85 44.09 32.31
CA ASP A 66 -5.82 44.62 33.26
C ASP A 66 -5.71 43.87 34.59
N SER A 67 -5.15 44.55 35.59
CA SER A 67 -5.03 44.06 36.96
C SER A 67 -6.36 43.75 37.69
N VAL A 68 -7.52 44.18 37.15
CA VAL A 68 -8.86 43.91 37.68
C VAL A 68 -9.43 42.61 37.12
N THR A 69 -9.55 42.47 35.79
CA THR A 69 -10.03 41.23 35.16
C THR A 69 -8.99 40.11 35.12
N LYS A 70 -7.71 40.43 35.34
CA LYS A 70 -6.55 39.54 35.16
C LYS A 70 -6.31 39.11 33.72
N THR A 71 -6.75 39.93 32.76
CA THR A 71 -6.57 39.71 31.32
C THR A 71 -5.28 40.38 30.84
N LEU A 72 -4.45 39.67 30.08
CA LEU A 72 -3.32 40.21 29.30
C LEU A 72 -3.71 40.24 27.83
N THR A 73 -3.86 41.42 27.24
CA THR A 73 -4.13 41.60 25.80
C THR A 73 -2.84 41.91 25.03
N LEU A 74 -2.68 41.24 23.89
CA LEU A 74 -1.58 41.35 22.94
C LEU A 74 -2.17 41.70 21.56
N ASP A 75 -2.02 42.94 21.12
CA ASP A 75 -2.44 43.36 19.79
C ASP A 75 -1.24 43.24 18.82
N LEU A 76 -1.38 42.41 17.79
CA LEU A 76 -0.42 42.31 16.69
C LEU A 76 -0.50 43.56 15.79
N THR A 77 0.50 43.73 14.93
CA THR A 77 0.56 44.87 14.01
C THR A 77 1.17 44.45 12.69
N ALA A 78 0.94 45.23 11.63
CA ALA A 78 1.61 45.02 10.34
C ALA A 78 3.16 45.09 10.36
N SER A 79 3.78 45.35 11.52
CA SER A 79 5.24 45.28 11.75
C SER A 79 5.67 44.17 12.70
N VAL A 80 4.73 43.50 13.36
CA VAL A 80 4.96 42.38 14.27
C VAL A 80 3.83 41.38 14.11
N SER A 81 4.06 40.42 13.21
CA SER A 81 3.13 39.37 12.83
C SER A 81 3.60 37.97 13.27
N SER A 82 4.34 37.90 14.38
CA SER A 82 4.67 36.64 15.06
C SER A 82 4.84 36.89 16.56
N VAL A 83 4.21 36.06 17.38
CA VAL A 83 4.24 36.14 18.84
C VAL A 83 4.36 34.76 19.49
N VAL A 84 5.42 34.58 20.27
CA VAL A 84 5.67 33.40 21.10
C VAL A 84 5.33 33.72 22.54
N ILE A 85 4.40 32.98 23.14
CA ILE A 85 3.97 33.10 24.53
C ILE A 85 4.52 31.87 25.27
N ALA A 86 5.26 32.11 26.34
CA ALA A 86 5.95 31.07 27.11
C ALA A 86 5.84 31.33 28.62
N VAL A 87 6.11 30.33 29.47
CA VAL A 87 6.17 30.51 30.94
C VAL A 87 7.55 30.15 31.58
N PRO A 88 8.67 30.69 31.06
CA PRO A 88 9.99 30.45 31.63
C PRO A 88 10.06 30.77 33.12
N ASN A 89 10.43 29.78 33.92
CA ASN A 89 10.57 29.91 35.37
C ASN A 89 9.32 30.48 36.08
N LYS A 90 8.12 30.10 35.63
CA LYS A 90 6.81 30.55 36.17
C LYS A 90 6.46 32.02 35.85
N THR A 91 7.23 32.68 35.00
CA THR A 91 6.99 34.06 34.54
C THR A 91 6.50 34.01 33.11
N ILE A 92 5.40 34.72 32.80
CA ILE A 92 4.88 34.84 31.44
C ILE A 92 5.84 35.71 30.63
N ALA A 93 6.31 35.17 29.51
CA ALA A 93 7.15 35.87 28.56
C ALA A 93 6.48 35.92 27.18
N VAL A 94 6.69 37.03 26.47
CA VAL A 94 6.21 37.25 25.10
C VAL A 94 7.40 37.60 24.23
N ASN A 95 7.65 36.84 23.16
CA ASN A 95 8.86 36.93 22.33
C ASN A 95 10.13 37.00 23.19
N HIS A 96 10.29 36.04 24.11
CA HIS A 96 11.37 35.94 25.12
C HIS A 96 11.49 37.11 26.13
N ASN A 97 10.60 38.12 26.09
CA ASN A 97 10.63 39.26 27.01
C ASN A 97 9.68 39.02 28.21
N PRO A 98 10.16 39.11 29.47
CA PRO A 98 9.36 38.81 30.66
C PRO A 98 8.36 39.92 31.00
N CYS A 99 7.07 39.58 30.99
CA CYS A 99 6.00 40.55 31.15
C CYS A 99 5.88 41.05 32.60
N VAL A 100 5.58 42.34 32.78
CA VAL A 100 5.46 42.99 34.09
C VAL A 100 4.21 43.86 34.19
N ASP A 101 3.68 44.03 35.40
CA ASP A 101 2.58 44.95 35.67
C ASP A 101 3.01 46.43 35.72
N SER A 102 2.06 47.32 36.01
CA SER A 102 2.31 48.77 36.12
C SER A 102 3.16 49.19 37.32
N ALA A 103 3.42 48.29 38.27
CA ALA A 103 4.38 48.48 39.35
C ALA A 103 5.75 47.85 39.06
N GLY A 104 5.91 47.16 37.93
CA GLY A 104 7.12 46.43 37.53
C GLY A 104 7.25 45.04 38.18
N ALA A 105 6.17 44.47 38.72
CA ALA A 105 6.15 43.11 39.23
C ALA A 105 5.91 42.12 38.08
N ALA A 106 6.66 41.01 38.07
CA ALA A 106 6.55 39.98 37.04
C ALA A 106 5.15 39.35 36.97
N LEU A 107 4.60 39.24 35.76
CA LEU A 107 3.38 38.50 35.49
C LEU A 107 3.70 37.01 35.52
N THR A 108 3.00 36.29 36.38
CA THR A 108 3.08 34.83 36.55
C THR A 108 1.72 34.18 36.26
N THR A 109 1.70 32.86 36.13
CA THR A 109 0.48 32.05 35.99
C THR A 109 -0.52 32.22 37.14
N THR A 110 -0.10 32.77 38.27
CA THR A 110 -1.01 33.08 39.41
C THR A 110 -1.60 34.49 39.37
N SER A 111 -1.07 35.36 38.49
CA SER A 111 -1.44 36.78 38.41
C SER A 111 -2.24 37.13 37.17
N VAL A 112 -2.07 36.36 36.09
CA VAL A 112 -2.86 36.43 34.86
C VAL A 112 -3.82 35.26 34.87
N LYS A 113 -5.08 35.50 34.52
CA LYS A 113 -6.11 34.47 34.32
C LYS A 113 -6.46 34.29 32.85
N LYS A 114 -6.43 35.37 32.07
CA LYS A 114 -6.77 35.31 30.65
C LYS A 114 -5.69 35.95 29.81
N ILE A 115 -5.38 35.37 28.66
CA ILE A 115 -4.60 36.01 27.60
C ILE A 115 -5.54 36.23 26.40
N VAL A 116 -5.41 37.36 25.71
CA VAL A 116 -6.13 37.67 24.48
C VAL A 116 -5.10 38.11 23.44
N VAL A 117 -5.10 37.51 22.27
CA VAL A 117 -4.27 37.90 21.12
C VAL A 117 -5.20 38.35 20.00
N ASN A 118 -4.97 39.56 19.47
CA ASN A 118 -5.72 40.10 18.33
C ASN A 118 -4.75 40.30 17.16
N GLY A 119 -5.02 39.64 16.04
CA GLY A 119 -4.28 39.70 14.79
C GLY A 119 -4.69 40.88 13.88
N THR A 120 -4.31 40.76 12.62
CA THR A 120 -4.39 41.75 11.58
C THR A 120 -4.81 41.10 10.25
N ALA A 121 -4.99 41.87 9.18
CA ALA A 121 -5.30 41.31 7.86
C ALA A 121 -4.03 40.90 7.06
N ASN A 122 -2.95 40.57 7.77
CA ASN A 122 -1.69 40.06 7.23
C ASN A 122 -1.38 38.73 7.93
N ASP A 123 -0.67 37.84 7.24
CA ASP A 123 -0.22 36.54 7.77
C ASP A 123 0.46 36.67 9.16
N ASP A 124 -0.26 36.28 10.21
CA ASP A 124 0.04 36.46 11.64
C ASP A 124 0.27 35.11 12.37
N GLU A 125 1.40 34.95 13.07
CA GLU A 125 1.76 33.71 13.78
C GLU A 125 1.63 33.85 15.32
N VAL A 126 1.02 32.87 15.99
CA VAL A 126 0.91 32.77 17.45
C VAL A 126 1.41 31.41 17.92
N ILE A 127 2.34 31.38 18.86
CA ILE A 127 2.93 30.16 19.40
C ILE A 127 2.74 30.09 20.92
N ILE A 128 2.17 29.00 21.43
CA ILE A 128 2.16 28.63 22.84
C ILE A 128 3.31 27.66 23.11
N ASP A 129 4.31 28.09 23.87
CA ASP A 129 5.53 27.34 24.16
C ASP A 129 5.46 26.71 25.56
N LEU A 130 5.10 25.42 25.59
CA LEU A 130 5.03 24.58 26.78
C LEU A 130 6.42 24.06 27.19
N ALA A 131 7.35 23.90 26.24
CA ALA A 131 8.74 23.51 26.48
C ALA A 131 9.44 24.39 27.54
N GLN A 132 9.12 25.69 27.56
CA GLN A 132 9.66 26.64 28.55
C GLN A 132 8.85 26.71 29.87
N GLY A 133 7.79 25.93 30.05
CA GLY A 133 7.14 25.67 31.33
C GLY A 133 5.62 25.70 31.33
N SER A 134 5.02 25.05 32.34
CA SER A 134 3.57 24.89 32.44
C SER A 134 2.79 26.19 32.73
N PHE A 135 1.69 26.35 31.99
CA PHE A 135 0.72 27.44 32.08
C PHE A 135 -0.36 27.25 33.17
N GLY A 136 -0.44 26.08 33.82
CA GLY A 136 -1.63 25.51 34.50
C GLY A 136 -2.24 26.22 35.72
N ALA A 137 -2.13 27.55 35.84
CA ALA A 137 -2.99 28.39 36.69
C ALA A 137 -3.63 29.58 35.92
N ILE A 138 -3.28 29.75 34.64
CA ILE A 138 -3.96 30.65 33.69
C ILE A 138 -5.22 29.94 33.19
N PHE A 139 -5.06 28.68 32.78
CA PHE A 139 -6.16 27.77 32.46
C PHE A 139 -6.97 27.46 33.73
N SER A 140 -8.25 27.82 33.68
CA SER A 140 -9.22 27.75 34.78
C SER A 140 -10.61 28.19 34.31
N ALA A 141 -11.67 27.81 35.03
CA ALA A 141 -13.10 28.05 34.75
C ALA A 141 -13.55 29.53 34.56
N THR A 142 -12.63 30.49 34.59
CA THR A 142 -12.84 31.93 34.35
C THR A 142 -11.68 32.57 33.58
N GLY A 143 -10.81 31.76 32.97
CA GLY A 143 -9.52 32.13 32.41
C GLY A 143 -9.36 31.72 30.94
N GLY A 144 -8.14 31.34 30.55
CA GLY A 144 -7.82 30.79 29.22
C GLY A 144 -7.03 31.70 28.28
N VAL A 145 -6.72 31.20 27.09
CA VAL A 145 -6.13 31.96 25.97
C VAL A 145 -7.20 32.15 24.89
N THR A 146 -7.38 33.38 24.42
CA THR A 146 -8.21 33.67 23.23
C THR A 146 -7.33 34.27 22.16
N VAL A 147 -7.46 33.81 20.92
CA VAL A 147 -6.72 34.28 19.75
C VAL A 147 -7.74 34.56 18.66
N ASP A 148 -7.72 35.75 18.08
CA ASP A 148 -8.48 36.10 16.88
C ASP A 148 -7.49 36.66 15.87
N MET A 149 -7.16 35.91 14.81
CA MET A 149 -6.14 36.34 13.84
C MET A 149 -6.64 37.35 12.81
N ALA A 150 -7.94 37.63 12.79
CA ALA A 150 -8.58 38.59 11.90
C ALA A 150 -8.57 38.26 10.38
N GLY A 151 -8.05 37.09 9.98
CA GLY A 151 -8.28 36.47 8.68
C GLY A 151 -7.34 36.98 7.59
N GLY A 152 -6.05 36.71 7.78
CA GLY A 152 -5.01 36.81 6.77
C GLY A 152 -5.14 35.75 5.66
N THR A 153 -3.99 35.31 5.14
CA THR A 153 -3.92 34.23 4.13
C THR A 153 -2.83 33.20 4.46
N GLY A 154 -2.39 33.20 5.72
CA GLY A 154 -1.22 32.49 6.21
C GLY A 154 -1.06 32.61 7.73
N ASP A 155 -2.14 32.94 8.43
CA ASP A 155 -2.19 33.04 9.89
C ASP A 155 -1.99 31.64 10.50
N ALA A 156 -1.15 31.53 11.52
CA ALA A 156 -0.78 30.23 12.08
C ALA A 156 -0.81 30.22 13.61
N PHE A 157 -1.61 29.33 14.21
CA PHE A 157 -1.57 29.05 15.64
C PHE A 157 -0.77 27.77 15.91
N LYS A 158 0.15 27.79 16.87
CA LYS A 158 1.07 26.69 17.15
C LYS A 158 1.17 26.40 18.64
N VAL A 159 1.38 25.14 19.00
CA VAL A 159 1.77 24.71 20.35
C VAL A 159 3.08 23.92 20.24
N ARG A 160 4.01 24.17 21.16
CA ARG A 160 5.30 23.46 21.24
C ARG A 160 5.46 22.80 22.61
N GLY A 161 5.49 21.47 22.63
CA GLY A 161 5.83 20.64 23.80
C GLY A 161 7.34 20.57 24.06
N GLY A 162 7.73 19.81 25.09
CA GLY A 162 9.12 19.55 25.48
C GLY A 162 9.36 18.08 25.85
N ASP A 163 10.46 17.79 26.56
CA ASP A 163 10.87 16.41 26.91
C ASP A 163 10.02 15.77 28.04
N ALA A 164 8.72 16.04 28.10
CA ALA A 164 7.81 15.54 29.12
C ALA A 164 6.46 15.17 28.51
N ALA A 165 5.78 14.18 29.11
CA ALA A 165 4.45 13.78 28.68
C ALA A 165 3.45 14.96 28.78
N GLU A 166 3.06 15.47 27.63
CA GLU A 166 2.03 16.48 27.43
C GLU A 166 0.69 15.80 27.05
N LYS A 167 -0.42 16.37 27.55
CA LYS A 167 -1.76 15.97 27.12
C LYS A 167 -2.47 17.13 26.44
N ILE A 168 -3.00 16.85 25.25
CA ILE A 168 -3.92 17.71 24.50
C ILE A 168 -5.28 17.01 24.42
N THR A 169 -6.36 17.75 24.71
CA THR A 169 -7.75 17.27 24.51
C THR A 169 -8.47 18.24 23.58
N ALA A 170 -9.28 17.73 22.63
CA ALA A 170 -10.12 18.54 21.76
C ALA A 170 -11.60 18.13 21.88
N GLY A 171 -12.49 19.10 22.10
CA GLY A 171 -13.95 18.96 22.00
C GLY A 171 -14.66 18.12 23.10
N THR A 172 -15.96 18.40 23.31
CA THR A 172 -16.95 17.45 23.89
C THR A 172 -18.43 17.79 23.51
N ASP A 173 -18.71 18.69 22.55
CA ASP A 173 -20.08 18.92 22.08
C ASP A 173 -20.15 19.33 20.59
N SER A 174 -21.31 19.09 19.97
CA SER A 174 -21.49 19.04 18.52
C SER A 174 -21.69 20.38 17.81
N THR A 175 -21.13 21.47 18.36
CA THR A 175 -21.07 22.78 17.69
C THR A 175 -19.79 23.58 18.04
N ASP A 176 -18.84 23.56 17.09
CA ASP A 176 -17.57 24.31 17.05
C ASP A 176 -16.50 23.88 18.08
N ASP A 177 -15.32 23.49 17.56
CA ASP A 177 -14.29 22.79 18.35
C ASP A 177 -13.44 23.70 19.23
N PHE A 178 -13.18 23.24 20.46
CA PHE A 178 -12.34 23.92 21.45
C PHE A 178 -11.17 23.04 21.91
N PHE A 179 -10.03 23.69 22.14
CA PHE A 179 -8.77 23.06 22.52
C PHE A 179 -8.53 23.21 24.03
N GLU A 180 -8.24 22.12 24.75
CA GLU A 180 -7.98 22.13 26.21
C GLU A 180 -6.52 21.74 26.53
N LEU A 181 -5.86 22.58 27.32
CA LEU A 181 -4.56 22.30 27.95
C LEU A 181 -4.73 22.01 29.45
N SER A 182 -5.50 20.96 29.73
CA SER A 182 -5.80 20.34 31.03
C SER A 182 -6.22 21.26 32.19
N GLY A 183 -7.48 21.16 32.63
CA GLY A 183 -7.85 21.72 33.92
C GLY A 183 -9.29 21.52 34.38
N ASP A 184 -10.26 22.05 33.64
CA ASP A 184 -11.66 22.03 34.04
C ASP A 184 -12.68 22.18 32.90
N LYS A 185 -13.97 22.26 33.28
CA LYS A 185 -15.12 21.99 32.40
C LYS A 185 -15.56 23.19 31.56
N PHE A 186 -14.65 24.06 31.14
CA PHE A 186 -14.95 25.25 30.32
C PHE A 186 -13.77 25.57 29.39
N ALA A 187 -14.07 26.04 28.18
CA ALA A 187 -13.11 26.28 27.10
C ALA A 187 -11.89 27.14 27.51
N ASP A 188 -10.73 26.48 27.61
CA ASP A 188 -9.47 27.07 28.07
C ASP A 188 -8.62 27.68 26.95
N VAL A 189 -8.74 27.22 25.69
CA VAL A 189 -8.16 27.89 24.51
C VAL A 189 -9.24 28.09 23.43
N ILE A 190 -9.31 29.30 22.90
CA ILE A 190 -10.25 29.71 21.84
C ILE A 190 -9.42 30.35 20.72
N VAL A 191 -9.47 29.81 19.51
CA VAL A 191 -8.80 30.39 18.33
C VAL A 191 -9.83 30.66 17.25
N SER A 192 -9.81 31.84 16.63
CA SER A 192 -10.63 32.18 15.47
C SER A 192 -9.80 32.77 14.35
N ASN A 193 -10.21 32.49 13.11
CA ASN A 193 -9.62 33.02 11.88
C ASN A 193 -8.13 32.69 11.67
N ALA A 194 -7.61 31.58 12.20
CA ALA A 194 -6.29 31.06 11.83
C ALA A 194 -6.38 30.14 10.60
N GLU A 195 -5.42 30.22 9.68
CA GLU A 195 -5.35 29.37 8.49
C GLU A 195 -4.57 28.05 8.73
N ALA A 196 -3.68 27.99 9.73
CA ALA A 196 -2.92 26.78 10.06
C ALA A 196 -2.86 26.52 11.58
N TYR A 197 -2.92 25.24 11.95
CA TYR A 197 -2.65 24.76 13.30
C TYR A 197 -1.41 23.87 13.29
N THR A 198 -0.53 23.98 14.28
CA THR A 198 0.66 23.10 14.40
C THR A 198 0.88 22.68 15.84
N PHE A 199 0.86 21.37 16.12
CA PHE A 199 1.20 20.81 17.42
C PHE A 199 2.52 20.06 17.26
N ALA A 200 3.59 20.63 17.81
CA ALA A 200 4.91 20.02 17.84
C ALA A 200 5.19 19.63 19.29
N LEU A 201 4.72 18.46 19.70
CA LEU A 201 5.07 17.92 21.02
C LEU A 201 6.52 17.39 21.01
N GLY A 202 7.10 17.22 22.19
CA GLY A 202 8.52 16.91 22.32
C GLY A 202 8.77 15.41 22.42
N GLY A 203 9.57 15.01 23.40
CA GLY A 203 9.78 13.60 23.71
C GLY A 203 9.00 13.18 24.94
N GLY A 204 8.07 12.24 24.79
CA GLY A 204 7.24 11.72 25.88
C GLY A 204 6.16 10.79 25.33
N ALA A 205 5.53 9.99 26.19
CA ALA A 205 4.31 9.28 25.84
C ALA A 205 3.16 10.29 25.85
N ASP A 206 3.00 10.98 24.73
CA ASP A 206 2.07 12.08 24.54
C ASP A 206 0.70 11.55 24.09
N VAL A 207 -0.36 12.18 24.59
CA VAL A 207 -1.73 11.68 24.41
C VAL A 207 -2.59 12.73 23.73
N PHE A 208 -2.99 12.43 22.50
CA PHE A 208 -4.04 13.15 21.77
C PHE A 208 -5.37 12.41 21.93
N THR A 209 -6.38 13.10 22.45
CA THR A 209 -7.77 12.56 22.50
C THR A 209 -8.73 13.57 21.90
N GLY A 210 -9.35 13.20 20.78
CA GLY A 210 -10.52 13.88 20.24
C GLY A 210 -11.82 13.43 20.93
N GLN A 211 -12.89 14.19 20.70
CA GLN A 211 -14.27 13.74 20.87
C GLN A 211 -15.02 14.10 19.58
N GLY A 212 -14.51 13.54 18.48
CA GLY A 212 -15.11 13.55 17.16
C GLY A 212 -14.72 14.72 16.26
N GLY A 213 -14.60 14.40 14.98
CA GLY A 213 -14.19 15.32 13.92
C GLY A 213 -12.71 15.20 13.58
N ALA A 214 -12.42 14.43 12.53
CA ALA A 214 -11.17 14.35 11.77
C ALA A 214 -9.89 14.90 12.46
N ILE A 215 -9.17 14.08 13.22
CA ILE A 215 -7.75 14.32 13.50
C ILE A 215 -6.94 13.97 12.24
N SER A 216 -7.10 14.82 11.23
CA SER A 216 -6.49 14.68 9.91
C SER A 216 -6.14 16.03 9.26
N ALA A 217 -5.30 15.96 8.24
CA ALA A 217 -5.04 17.04 7.30
C ALA A 217 -6.33 17.58 6.61
N SER A 218 -7.47 16.90 6.68
CA SER A 218 -8.76 17.40 6.19
C SER A 218 -9.32 18.61 6.96
N HIS A 219 -8.83 18.89 8.18
CA HIS A 219 -9.08 20.17 8.87
C HIS A 219 -8.16 21.32 8.40
N LEU A 220 -7.28 21.07 7.43
CA LEU A 220 -6.53 22.08 6.71
C LEU A 220 -7.20 22.29 5.34
N LYS A 221 -7.79 23.47 5.14
CA LYS A 221 -8.53 23.76 3.92
C LYS A 221 -7.59 24.06 2.74
N ASP A 222 -7.62 23.20 1.73
CA ASP A 222 -7.17 23.44 0.34
C ASP A 222 -5.77 24.08 0.21
N GLY A 223 -4.72 23.26 0.32
CA GLY A 223 -3.35 23.64 -0.09
C GLY A 223 -2.19 23.29 0.85
N VAL A 224 -2.43 22.64 2.00
CA VAL A 224 -1.34 22.13 2.86
C VAL A 224 -0.89 20.75 2.38
N THR A 225 0.42 20.54 2.29
CA THR A 225 1.03 19.41 1.53
C THR A 225 1.94 18.50 2.36
N SER A 226 2.15 18.78 3.65
CA SER A 226 2.90 17.89 4.55
C SER A 226 2.66 18.23 6.03
N LEU A 227 2.35 17.22 6.84
CA LEU A 227 2.79 17.18 8.23
C LEU A 227 4.27 16.75 8.24
N THR A 228 5.09 17.18 9.20
CA THR A 228 6.53 16.84 9.18
C THR A 228 7.07 16.54 10.57
N ALA A 229 7.41 15.27 10.77
CA ALA A 229 8.22 14.68 11.84
C ALA A 229 7.71 14.89 13.28
N ILE A 230 7.17 13.81 13.84
CA ILE A 230 7.21 13.50 15.28
C ILE A 230 7.89 12.13 15.36
N THR A 231 9.05 12.05 16.02
CA THR A 231 9.94 10.87 15.99
C THR A 231 9.89 10.10 17.32
N ALA A 232 8.69 9.81 17.81
CA ALA A 232 8.46 9.28 19.15
C ALA A 232 7.05 8.70 19.31
N ASP A 233 6.99 7.55 19.99
CA ASP A 233 5.81 6.76 20.35
C ASP A 233 4.59 7.62 20.76
N LEU A 234 3.53 7.57 19.95
CA LEU A 234 2.25 8.25 20.15
C LEU A 234 1.18 7.30 20.68
N THR A 235 0.17 7.88 21.32
CA THR A 235 -1.13 7.22 21.50
C THR A 235 -2.23 8.12 20.97
N ILE A 236 -2.88 7.66 19.89
CA ILE A 236 -3.91 8.36 19.13
C ILE A 236 -5.27 7.68 19.36
N ASN A 237 -6.30 8.47 19.60
CA ASN A 237 -7.69 8.02 19.67
C ASN A 237 -8.57 9.06 18.94
N GLY A 238 -9.21 8.66 17.83
CA GLY A 238 -10.04 9.53 16.99
C GLY A 238 -11.34 9.93 17.69
N GLY A 239 -12.15 8.93 18.03
CA GLY A 239 -13.34 9.09 18.86
C GLY A 239 -14.64 8.76 18.11
N ASP A 240 -15.48 9.77 17.87
CA ASP A 240 -16.78 9.61 17.19
C ASP A 240 -16.76 10.31 15.81
N GLY A 241 -17.05 9.59 14.73
CA GLY A 241 -17.11 10.06 13.35
C GLY A 241 -15.87 9.67 12.52
N ALA A 242 -15.96 9.86 11.20
CA ALA A 242 -14.89 9.49 10.28
C ALA A 242 -13.61 10.34 10.47
N ASP A 243 -12.56 9.69 10.94
CA ASP A 243 -11.22 10.24 11.18
C ASP A 243 -10.23 9.85 10.05
N THR A 244 -9.06 10.48 10.00
CA THR A 244 -8.00 10.08 9.06
C THR A 244 -6.62 10.33 9.69
N LEU A 245 -6.15 9.31 10.40
CA LEU A 245 -5.07 9.37 11.39
C LEU A 245 -3.70 9.11 10.73
N THR A 246 -2.62 9.48 11.41
CA THR A 246 -1.24 9.16 11.04
C THR A 246 -0.42 9.14 12.33
N GLY A 247 0.34 8.07 12.54
CA GLY A 247 1.32 7.97 13.62
C GLY A 247 2.50 8.90 13.38
N GLY A 248 3.47 8.44 12.58
CA GLY A 248 4.57 9.28 12.10
C GLY A 248 5.85 8.47 11.91
N ASP A 249 6.80 8.65 12.82
CA ASP A 249 7.98 7.81 12.96
C ASP A 249 8.06 7.35 14.44
N GLY A 250 8.11 6.05 14.73
CA GLY A 250 8.21 5.48 16.10
C GLY A 250 7.10 4.48 16.42
N ASP A 251 7.18 3.77 17.57
CA ASP A 251 6.24 2.70 17.93
C ASP A 251 4.87 3.27 18.37
N ASP A 252 3.92 3.43 17.45
CA ASP A 252 2.66 4.13 17.72
C ASP A 252 1.50 3.19 18.12
N THR A 253 0.51 3.75 18.83
CA THR A 253 -0.75 3.06 19.14
C THR A 253 -1.92 3.92 18.67
N ILE A 254 -2.60 3.46 17.64
CA ILE A 254 -3.66 4.19 16.94
C ILE A 254 -4.97 3.44 17.11
N ASN A 255 -6.00 4.14 17.59
CA ASN A 255 -7.37 3.63 17.68
C ASN A 255 -8.30 4.64 16.98
N GLY A 256 -9.06 4.17 15.98
CA GLY A 256 -10.05 4.95 15.24
C GLY A 256 -11.19 5.42 16.15
N GLY A 257 -12.14 4.52 16.40
CA GLY A 257 -13.25 4.71 17.34
C GLY A 257 -14.59 4.29 16.75
N GLU A 258 -15.67 5.03 17.01
CA GLU A 258 -16.93 4.88 16.27
C GLU A 258 -16.85 5.69 14.97
N GLY A 259 -16.51 5.09 13.83
CA GLY A 259 -16.11 5.87 12.66
C GLY A 259 -16.11 5.12 11.34
N ASN A 260 -15.46 5.74 10.37
CA ASN A 260 -15.18 5.18 9.05
C ASN A 260 -13.82 5.78 8.72
N ASP A 261 -12.80 5.21 9.33
CA ASP A 261 -11.56 5.89 9.61
C ASP A 261 -10.49 5.50 8.58
N THR A 262 -9.47 6.35 8.40
CA THR A 262 -8.37 6.08 7.48
C THR A 262 -7.04 6.32 8.16
N ILE A 263 -6.41 5.27 8.67
CA ILE A 263 -5.10 5.33 9.28
C ILE A 263 -4.07 5.27 8.13
N LYS A 264 -3.18 6.26 8.06
CA LYS A 264 -2.16 6.36 7.01
C LYS A 264 -0.78 6.10 7.61
N SER A 265 -0.01 5.20 7.01
CA SER A 265 1.42 5.05 7.32
C SER A 265 2.25 6.17 6.68
N ALA A 266 3.39 6.51 7.29
CA ALA A 266 4.32 7.48 6.73
C ALA A 266 5.18 6.89 5.61
N ALA A 267 5.57 7.71 4.63
CA ALA A 267 6.44 7.27 3.53
C ALA A 267 7.84 6.79 3.95
N ASN A 268 8.26 7.05 5.20
CA ASN A 268 9.50 6.56 5.80
C ASN A 268 9.27 6.14 7.27
N ASP A 269 8.05 5.72 7.59
CA ASP A 269 7.67 5.10 8.87
C ASP A 269 8.75 4.11 9.33
N ASP A 270 9.16 4.18 10.59
CA ASP A 270 10.18 3.32 11.20
C ASP A 270 9.79 2.83 12.62
N GLY A 271 8.49 2.60 12.82
CA GLY A 271 7.88 2.05 14.03
C GLY A 271 7.58 0.54 14.02
N SER A 272 7.00 0.08 15.14
CA SER A 272 6.23 -1.16 15.28
C SER A 272 4.86 -0.77 15.82
N ASP A 273 3.92 -0.50 14.91
CA ASP A 273 2.65 0.13 15.23
C ASP A 273 1.58 -0.85 15.71
N VAL A 274 0.58 -0.34 16.41
CA VAL A 274 -0.65 -1.07 16.76
C VAL A 274 -1.86 -0.27 16.29
N VAL A 275 -2.62 -0.82 15.33
CA VAL A 275 -3.73 -0.11 14.67
C VAL A 275 -5.07 -0.82 14.89
N GLU A 276 -5.96 -0.19 15.65
CA GLU A 276 -7.36 -0.57 15.88
C GLU A 276 -8.28 0.37 15.09
N GLY A 277 -9.19 -0.13 14.24
CA GLY A 277 -10.26 0.69 13.65
C GLY A 277 -11.44 0.88 14.62
N ASP A 278 -11.79 -0.23 15.28
CA ASP A 278 -12.79 -0.37 16.36
C ASP A 278 -14.26 -0.45 15.87
N GLY A 279 -14.77 0.53 15.13
CA GLY A 279 -16.22 0.80 15.14
C GLY A 279 -16.85 1.37 13.88
N GLY A 280 -16.51 0.88 12.69
CA GLY A 280 -17.40 1.00 11.54
C GLY A 280 -16.94 0.29 10.27
N VAL A 281 -16.24 0.99 9.38
CA VAL A 281 -15.55 0.41 8.22
C VAL A 281 -14.30 1.24 7.98
N ASP A 282 -13.18 0.72 8.47
CA ASP A 282 -11.94 1.43 8.73
C ASP A 282 -10.82 0.96 7.78
N THR A 283 -9.91 1.85 7.42
CA THR A 283 -8.90 1.63 6.36
C THR A 283 -7.49 1.85 6.86
N MET A 284 -6.60 0.90 6.66
CA MET A 284 -5.14 1.11 6.72
C MET A 284 -4.61 1.44 5.32
N ASP A 285 -3.96 2.59 5.19
CA ASP A 285 -3.53 3.18 3.93
C ASP A 285 -2.01 3.34 3.90
N TYR A 286 -1.36 2.42 3.19
CA TYR A 286 0.07 2.37 2.91
C TYR A 286 0.42 2.95 1.53
N SER A 287 -0.47 3.68 0.83
CA SER A 287 -0.24 4.22 -0.53
C SER A 287 0.93 5.20 -0.70
N ALA A 288 1.59 5.56 0.41
CA ALA A 288 2.82 6.36 0.43
C ALA A 288 4.11 5.52 0.54
N ARG A 289 4.00 4.19 0.71
CA ARG A 289 5.12 3.24 0.82
C ARG A 289 5.62 2.84 -0.56
N THR A 290 6.89 2.43 -0.64
CA THR A 290 7.61 2.17 -1.90
C THR A 290 8.49 0.92 -1.83
N GLY A 291 8.10 -0.04 -1.02
CA GLY A 291 8.77 -1.31 -0.85
C GLY A 291 7.80 -2.33 -0.30
N ASP A 292 8.12 -3.58 -0.57
CA ASP A 292 7.32 -4.79 -0.41
C ASP A 292 6.77 -4.90 1.03
N LEU A 293 5.45 -4.78 1.17
CA LEU A 293 4.71 -4.91 2.43
C LEU A 293 4.28 -6.36 2.66
N THR A 294 4.07 -6.70 3.92
CA THR A 294 3.21 -7.82 4.30
C THR A 294 2.17 -7.27 5.25
N VAL A 295 0.89 -7.54 5.00
CA VAL A 295 -0.21 -7.07 5.85
C VAL A 295 -1.21 -8.20 6.03
N THR A 296 -1.50 -8.53 7.28
CA THR A 296 -2.44 -9.58 7.69
C THR A 296 -3.38 -9.04 8.76
N LEU A 297 -4.69 -9.04 8.50
CA LEU A 297 -5.69 -8.50 9.44
C LEU A 297 -6.01 -9.54 10.54
N ASP A 298 -5.00 -9.94 11.34
CA ASP A 298 -5.06 -11.13 12.22
C ASP A 298 -4.72 -10.91 13.71
N ASP A 299 -4.57 -9.65 14.14
CA ASP A 299 -4.10 -9.22 15.48
C ASP A 299 -2.63 -9.60 15.83
N THR A 300 -1.85 -10.19 14.94
CA THR A 300 -0.44 -10.53 15.18
C THR A 300 0.51 -9.40 14.78
N ALA A 301 1.79 -9.49 15.18
CA ALA A 301 2.77 -8.40 15.07
C ALA A 301 3.85 -8.80 14.06
N ASN A 302 3.54 -8.58 12.79
CA ASN A 302 4.24 -9.11 11.62
C ASN A 302 3.97 -8.28 10.35
N ASP A 303 3.20 -7.20 10.46
CA ASP A 303 2.79 -6.37 9.32
C ASP A 303 3.83 -5.28 9.01
N GLY A 304 3.62 -4.56 7.90
CA GLY A 304 4.46 -3.48 7.40
C GLY A 304 5.60 -3.96 6.49
N LEU A 305 6.67 -3.18 6.37
CA LEU A 305 7.90 -3.63 5.71
C LEU A 305 8.62 -4.69 6.55
N SER A 306 9.53 -5.42 5.90
CA SER A 306 10.36 -6.45 6.54
C SER A 306 11.15 -5.95 7.77
N GLY A 307 10.58 -6.18 8.95
CA GLY A 307 11.20 -5.89 10.24
C GLY A 307 10.56 -4.77 11.07
N GLU A 308 9.52 -4.11 10.56
CA GLU A 308 8.69 -3.15 11.30
C GLU A 308 7.84 -3.90 12.33
N ALA A 309 7.14 -4.95 11.89
CA ALA A 309 6.29 -5.78 12.73
C ALA A 309 5.18 -4.95 13.38
N ASP A 310 4.50 -4.19 12.54
CA ASP A 310 3.21 -3.57 12.84
C ASP A 310 2.18 -4.66 13.19
N ASN A 311 1.10 -4.22 13.80
CA ASN A 311 0.01 -5.07 14.25
C ASN A 311 -1.32 -4.43 13.88
N ILE A 312 -1.82 -4.78 12.70
CA ILE A 312 -3.10 -4.32 12.19
C ILE A 312 -4.19 -5.28 12.70
N LYS A 313 -5.18 -4.71 13.38
CA LYS A 313 -6.22 -5.51 14.05
C LYS A 313 -7.29 -5.99 13.10
N VAL A 314 -7.95 -7.08 13.49
CA VAL A 314 -9.19 -7.60 12.87
C VAL A 314 -10.36 -6.59 12.86
N SER A 315 -10.21 -5.44 13.50
CA SER A 315 -11.18 -4.32 13.51
C SER A 315 -10.81 -3.21 12.53
N VAL A 316 -9.93 -3.48 11.57
CA VAL A 316 -9.71 -2.70 10.36
C VAL A 316 -10.26 -3.54 9.22
N GLU A 317 -11.15 -2.99 8.39
CA GLU A 317 -11.78 -3.75 7.31
C GLU A 317 -11.11 -3.53 5.94
N ASN A 318 -10.25 -2.54 5.75
CA ASN A 318 -9.74 -2.22 4.42
C ASN A 318 -8.23 -1.97 4.45
N VAL A 319 -7.54 -2.40 3.40
CA VAL A 319 -6.11 -2.14 3.21
C VAL A 319 -5.90 -1.52 1.83
N THR A 320 -5.03 -0.53 1.75
CA THR A 320 -4.44 -0.07 0.49
C THR A 320 -2.93 -0.19 0.62
N GLY A 321 -2.32 -1.02 -0.23
CA GLY A 321 -0.88 -1.18 -0.35
C GLY A 321 -0.19 0.05 -0.94
N GLY A 322 1.08 -0.13 -1.30
CA GLY A 322 2.02 0.91 -1.66
C GLY A 322 2.35 0.98 -3.14
N SER A 323 3.63 0.78 -3.44
CA SER A 323 4.20 0.81 -4.79
C SER A 323 5.36 -0.20 -4.95
N GLY A 324 5.29 -1.30 -4.21
CA GLY A 324 6.19 -2.45 -4.24
C GLY A 324 5.35 -3.73 -4.20
N ASP A 325 6.00 -4.89 -4.27
CA ASP A 325 5.31 -6.18 -4.45
C ASP A 325 4.68 -6.64 -3.11
N ASP A 326 3.44 -6.25 -2.84
CA ASP A 326 2.80 -6.33 -1.52
C ASP A 326 1.99 -7.61 -1.31
N ALA A 327 2.14 -8.24 -0.14
CA ALA A 327 1.35 -9.40 0.27
C ALA A 327 0.27 -9.00 1.29
N ILE A 328 -1.00 -8.98 0.87
CA ILE A 328 -2.13 -8.51 1.67
C ILE A 328 -3.13 -9.65 1.88
N THR A 329 -3.37 -10.02 3.15
CA THR A 329 -4.43 -10.95 3.55
C THR A 329 -5.41 -10.26 4.48
N GLY A 330 -6.70 -10.38 4.18
CA GLY A 330 -7.76 -9.88 5.03
C GLY A 330 -8.03 -10.78 6.25
N SER A 331 -9.30 -10.90 6.61
CA SER A 331 -9.77 -11.37 7.92
C SER A 331 -10.90 -12.40 7.78
N ASP A 332 -11.80 -12.48 8.77
CA ASP A 332 -13.01 -13.32 8.73
C ASP A 332 -14.27 -12.43 8.62
N VAL A 333 -14.13 -11.23 8.02
CA VAL A 333 -15.20 -10.26 7.73
C VAL A 333 -14.93 -9.50 6.43
N SER A 334 -15.99 -9.01 5.76
CA SER A 334 -15.94 -8.24 4.51
C SER A 334 -14.83 -7.19 4.48
N ASN A 335 -13.84 -7.41 3.60
CA ASN A 335 -12.70 -6.55 3.39
C ASN A 335 -12.70 -5.85 2.02
N THR A 336 -12.08 -4.67 1.93
CA THR A 336 -11.62 -4.12 0.64
C THR A 336 -10.11 -4.04 0.65
N LEU A 337 -9.46 -4.89 -0.13
CA LEU A 337 -8.01 -5.00 -0.23
C LEU A 337 -7.59 -4.42 -1.57
N LYS A 338 -6.62 -3.51 -1.54
CA LYS A 338 -6.02 -2.92 -2.75
C LYS A 338 -4.52 -3.16 -2.71
N GLY A 339 -3.95 -3.69 -3.78
CA GLY A 339 -2.50 -3.77 -3.99
C GLY A 339 -1.93 -2.38 -4.19
N GLY A 340 -1.70 -1.97 -5.44
CA GLY A 340 -1.36 -0.59 -5.78
C GLY A 340 -0.65 -0.46 -7.12
N ASP A 341 0.66 -0.18 -7.05
CA ASP A 341 1.61 -0.43 -8.13
C ASP A 341 2.56 -1.53 -7.64
N GLY A 342 2.82 -2.60 -8.39
CA GLY A 342 3.66 -3.71 -7.92
C GLY A 342 3.05 -5.05 -8.30
N ASP A 343 3.82 -6.13 -8.22
CA ASP A 343 3.31 -7.48 -8.50
C ASP A 343 2.70 -8.05 -7.19
N ASP A 344 1.45 -7.72 -6.90
CA ASP A 344 0.86 -7.89 -5.57
C ASP A 344 0.25 -9.31 -5.35
N THR A 345 0.10 -9.72 -4.10
CA THR A 345 -0.60 -10.96 -3.72
C THR A 345 -1.72 -10.69 -2.72
N LEU A 346 -2.97 -10.88 -3.15
CA LEU A 346 -4.18 -10.58 -2.39
C LEU A 346 -4.94 -11.86 -2.01
N ASN A 347 -5.46 -11.91 -0.78
CA ASN A 347 -6.31 -13.00 -0.28
C ASN A 347 -7.36 -12.41 0.68
N GLY A 348 -8.65 -12.70 0.46
CA GLY A 348 -9.75 -12.17 1.27
C GLY A 348 -9.63 -12.52 2.76
N GLY A 349 -9.24 -13.77 3.05
CA GLY A 349 -8.92 -14.23 4.39
C GLY A 349 -9.45 -15.65 4.63
N ALA A 350 -10.21 -15.85 5.69
CA ALA A 350 -10.75 -17.16 6.04
C ALA A 350 -12.28 -17.13 6.18
N GLY A 351 -12.98 -17.64 5.17
CA GLY A 351 -14.43 -17.83 5.16
C GLY A 351 -14.95 -18.60 6.37
N ASN A 352 -15.37 -17.87 7.40
CA ASN A 352 -15.89 -18.44 8.65
C ASN A 352 -17.40 -18.22 8.75
N SER A 353 -17.93 -17.24 8.02
CA SER A 353 -19.32 -16.83 8.16
C SER A 353 -20.30 -17.80 7.51
N SER A 354 -21.17 -18.39 8.33
CA SER A 354 -22.38 -19.07 7.84
C SER A 354 -23.46 -18.11 7.28
N ASP A 355 -23.16 -16.82 7.16
CA ASP A 355 -24.00 -15.75 6.63
C ASP A 355 -23.19 -14.95 5.60
N CYS A 356 -23.41 -15.26 4.31
CA CYS A 356 -22.77 -14.69 3.12
C CYS A 356 -23.14 -13.21 2.86
N THR A 357 -23.26 -12.42 3.94
CA THR A 357 -23.47 -10.97 3.92
C THR A 357 -22.54 -10.24 4.90
N LEU A 358 -21.58 -10.96 5.50
CA LEU A 358 -20.67 -10.47 6.54
C LEU A 358 -19.18 -10.62 6.17
N ASP A 359 -18.89 -11.33 5.10
CA ASP A 359 -17.63 -12.03 4.79
C ASP A 359 -17.62 -12.18 3.26
N VAL A 360 -17.48 -11.05 2.58
CA VAL A 360 -17.61 -10.84 1.11
C VAL A 360 -16.65 -9.71 0.79
N ASP A 361 -15.62 -10.03 0.03
CA ASP A 361 -14.44 -9.19 -0.12
C ASP A 361 -14.35 -8.58 -1.52
N VAL A 362 -13.60 -7.49 -1.60
CA VAL A 362 -13.24 -6.84 -2.86
C VAL A 362 -11.74 -6.72 -2.91
N LEU A 363 -11.12 -7.54 -3.75
CA LEU A 363 -9.69 -7.56 -4.01
C LEU A 363 -9.46 -6.78 -5.31
N ASP A 364 -8.56 -5.80 -5.29
CA ASP A 364 -8.30 -4.86 -6.39
C ASP A 364 -6.78 -4.76 -6.53
N GLY A 365 -6.19 -5.44 -7.52
CA GLY A 365 -4.73 -5.57 -7.69
C GLY A 365 -4.11 -4.20 -7.94
N GLY A 366 -4.19 -3.73 -9.19
CA GLY A 366 -3.90 -2.34 -9.53
C GLY A 366 -3.11 -2.20 -10.82
N ASN A 367 -1.79 -1.97 -10.72
CA ASN A 367 -0.85 -1.98 -11.83
C ASN A 367 0.34 -2.88 -11.51
N GLY A 368 0.47 -4.00 -12.20
CA GLY A 368 1.51 -5.00 -12.02
C GLY A 368 0.94 -6.37 -12.37
N ASP A 369 1.74 -7.43 -12.26
CA ASP A 369 1.28 -8.79 -12.56
C ASP A 369 0.76 -9.44 -11.26
N ASP A 370 -0.53 -9.22 -10.95
CA ASP A 370 -1.13 -9.47 -9.63
C ASP A 370 -1.61 -10.92 -9.43
N THR A 371 -1.64 -11.40 -8.17
CA THR A 371 -2.10 -12.75 -7.81
C THR A 371 -3.20 -12.73 -6.73
N PHE A 372 -4.36 -13.29 -7.06
CA PHE A 372 -5.53 -13.41 -6.18
C PHE A 372 -5.71 -14.86 -5.73
N SER A 373 -5.78 -15.09 -4.43
CA SER A 373 -5.90 -16.43 -3.85
C SER A 373 -7.26 -16.62 -3.16
N ALA A 374 -8.13 -17.46 -3.74
CA ALA A 374 -9.43 -17.86 -3.19
C ALA A 374 -9.37 -18.83 -1.99
N GLY A 375 -8.20 -18.96 -1.35
CA GLY A 375 -8.03 -19.79 -0.15
C GLY A 375 -8.26 -21.30 -0.36
N ALA A 376 -8.39 -22.03 0.75
CA ALA A 376 -8.37 -23.49 0.78
C ALA A 376 -9.73 -24.16 1.08
N ALA A 377 -10.80 -23.39 1.21
CA ALA A 377 -12.15 -23.87 1.48
C ALA A 377 -13.17 -22.78 1.13
N ALA A 378 -14.37 -23.20 0.73
CA ALA A 378 -15.41 -22.26 0.34
C ALA A 378 -15.76 -21.21 1.40
N ASP A 379 -15.83 -19.97 0.95
CA ASP A 379 -16.14 -18.74 1.68
C ASP A 379 -17.46 -18.15 1.15
N CYS A 380 -17.52 -16.86 0.83
CA CYS A 380 -18.71 -16.24 0.25
C CYS A 380 -18.31 -15.26 -0.84
N GLY A 381 -19.11 -15.22 -1.91
CA GLY A 381 -18.80 -14.59 -3.19
C GLY A 381 -18.00 -13.29 -3.15
N ASP A 382 -16.69 -13.44 -3.36
CA ASP A 382 -15.71 -12.37 -3.45
C ASP A 382 -15.72 -11.69 -4.82
N THR A 383 -15.00 -10.59 -4.94
CA THR A 383 -14.82 -9.87 -6.20
C THR A 383 -13.35 -9.61 -6.47
N TYR A 384 -12.83 -10.24 -7.53
CA TYR A 384 -11.46 -10.10 -8.00
C TYR A 384 -11.40 -9.07 -9.14
N VAL A 385 -10.97 -7.85 -8.84
CA VAL A 385 -10.67 -6.80 -9.82
C VAL A 385 -9.17 -6.89 -10.08
N CYS A 386 -8.81 -7.44 -11.23
CA CYS A 386 -7.42 -7.75 -11.54
C CYS A 386 -6.61 -6.48 -11.83
N GLY A 387 -6.87 -5.83 -12.96
CA GLY A 387 -6.50 -4.43 -13.16
C GLY A 387 -5.67 -4.18 -14.41
N ALA A 388 -4.35 -4.20 -14.28
CA ALA A 388 -3.44 -3.76 -15.34
C ALA A 388 -2.06 -4.42 -15.28
N GLY A 389 -2.01 -5.72 -15.61
CA GLY A 389 -0.79 -6.43 -15.97
C GLY A 389 -1.07 -7.72 -16.71
N SER A 390 -0.72 -8.83 -16.06
CA SER A 390 -0.99 -10.21 -16.47
C SER A 390 -1.44 -10.97 -15.23
N ASP A 391 -2.70 -10.83 -14.87
CA ASP A 391 -3.17 -11.09 -13.52
C ASP A 391 -3.72 -12.52 -13.36
N VAL A 392 -3.56 -13.11 -12.17
CA VAL A 392 -3.87 -14.52 -11.89
C VAL A 392 -4.88 -14.67 -10.75
N VAL A 393 -6.05 -15.25 -11.03
CA VAL A 393 -6.96 -15.76 -9.97
C VAL A 393 -6.71 -17.25 -9.78
N THR A 394 -6.34 -17.67 -8.57
CA THR A 394 -6.04 -19.08 -8.27
C THR A 394 -6.92 -19.67 -7.16
N TYR A 395 -7.51 -20.81 -7.49
CA TYR A 395 -8.23 -21.71 -6.61
C TYR A 395 -7.41 -22.96 -6.25
N GLY A 396 -6.09 -22.97 -6.51
CA GLY A 396 -5.21 -24.16 -6.42
C GLY A 396 -5.04 -24.82 -5.04
N SER A 397 -5.77 -24.35 -4.03
CA SER A 397 -5.90 -25.00 -2.71
C SER A 397 -7.29 -25.60 -2.45
N ARG A 398 -8.25 -25.43 -3.37
CA ARG A 398 -9.59 -26.04 -3.33
C ARG A 398 -9.52 -27.50 -3.80
N THR A 399 -10.43 -28.33 -3.29
CA THR A 399 -10.47 -29.79 -3.59
C THR A 399 -11.87 -30.30 -3.96
N ASN A 400 -12.78 -29.38 -4.28
CA ASN A 400 -14.14 -29.66 -4.70
C ASN A 400 -14.33 -29.02 -6.10
N PRO A 401 -15.13 -29.63 -6.99
CA PRO A 401 -15.48 -29.06 -8.28
C PRO A 401 -15.93 -27.59 -8.23
N LEU A 402 -15.28 -26.78 -9.05
CA LEU A 402 -15.48 -25.36 -9.27
C LEU A 402 -16.20 -25.12 -10.60
N VAL A 403 -16.89 -23.98 -10.69
CA VAL A 403 -17.32 -23.40 -11.96
C VAL A 403 -16.82 -21.97 -11.98
N ILE A 404 -16.10 -21.55 -13.01
CA ILE A 404 -15.50 -20.22 -13.13
C ILE A 404 -15.72 -19.71 -14.55
N ASP A 405 -16.22 -18.47 -14.70
CA ASP A 405 -16.46 -17.78 -15.97
C ASP A 405 -15.88 -16.36 -15.88
N ILE A 406 -14.95 -16.00 -16.76
CA ILE A 406 -14.28 -14.68 -16.77
C ILE A 406 -15.22 -13.63 -17.42
N ASP A 407 -16.43 -13.45 -16.85
CA ASP A 407 -17.54 -12.68 -17.45
C ASP A 407 -18.09 -11.51 -16.59
N ASN A 408 -17.56 -11.31 -15.37
CA ASN A 408 -18.01 -10.30 -14.40
C ASN A 408 -19.46 -10.52 -13.90
N THR A 409 -19.97 -11.75 -13.92
CA THR A 409 -21.14 -12.17 -13.14
C THR A 409 -20.72 -12.85 -11.84
N ALA A 410 -21.68 -13.08 -10.94
CA ALA A 410 -21.42 -13.50 -9.56
C ALA A 410 -22.01 -14.90 -9.35
N ASP A 411 -21.40 -15.88 -9.99
CA ASP A 411 -21.72 -17.30 -9.87
C ASP A 411 -20.49 -18.24 -9.96
N ASP A 412 -19.29 -17.70 -9.75
CA ASP A 412 -18.03 -18.45 -9.73
C ASP A 412 -17.79 -19.21 -8.41
N GLY A 413 -16.79 -20.09 -8.44
CA GLY A 413 -16.23 -20.82 -7.30
C GLY A 413 -16.92 -22.18 -7.04
N GLU A 414 -16.92 -22.61 -5.78
CA GLU A 414 -17.68 -23.77 -5.32
C GLU A 414 -19.20 -23.50 -5.37
N ALA A 415 -20.00 -24.57 -5.42
CA ALA A 415 -21.44 -24.45 -5.59
C ALA A 415 -22.15 -23.61 -4.50
N SER A 416 -22.55 -22.38 -4.85
CA SER A 416 -23.18 -21.33 -4.02
C SER A 416 -22.24 -20.36 -3.30
N GLU A 417 -20.95 -20.38 -3.63
CA GLU A 417 -19.96 -19.37 -3.24
C GLU A 417 -20.35 -18.02 -3.85
N LEU A 418 -20.48 -17.95 -5.18
CA LEU A 418 -20.89 -16.78 -5.97
C LEU A 418 -19.80 -15.72 -6.10
N ASP A 419 -18.56 -16.16 -6.23
CA ASP A 419 -17.42 -15.33 -6.60
C ASP A 419 -17.70 -14.60 -7.92
N ASN A 420 -16.93 -13.54 -8.18
CA ASN A 420 -17.04 -12.74 -9.39
C ASN A 420 -15.65 -12.37 -9.92
N VAL A 421 -15.13 -13.24 -10.78
CA VAL A 421 -13.94 -13.01 -11.60
C VAL A 421 -14.26 -11.99 -12.68
N LYS A 422 -13.45 -10.94 -12.79
CA LYS A 422 -13.68 -9.84 -13.73
C LYS A 422 -13.10 -10.14 -15.11
N THR A 423 -13.67 -9.50 -16.12
CA THR A 423 -13.23 -9.54 -17.53
C THR A 423 -11.89 -8.83 -17.80
N ASP A 424 -11.17 -8.45 -16.75
CA ASP A 424 -9.83 -7.84 -16.78
C ASP A 424 -8.80 -8.68 -16.01
N CYS A 425 -9.10 -9.98 -15.81
CA CYS A 425 -8.19 -11.01 -15.33
C CYS A 425 -7.75 -11.90 -16.50
N GLU A 426 -6.45 -12.06 -16.73
CA GLU A 426 -5.91 -12.84 -17.86
C GLU A 426 -5.70 -14.33 -17.56
N LYS A 427 -5.44 -14.72 -16.31
CA LYS A 427 -5.21 -16.13 -15.93
C LYS A 427 -6.15 -16.62 -14.84
N VAL A 428 -6.67 -17.84 -15.02
CA VAL A 428 -7.36 -18.60 -13.97
C VAL A 428 -6.67 -19.95 -13.75
N ILE A 429 -6.49 -20.33 -12.48
CA ILE A 429 -6.04 -21.67 -12.06
C ILE A 429 -7.13 -22.31 -11.21
N GLY A 430 -7.60 -23.50 -11.58
CA GLY A 430 -8.55 -24.30 -10.82
C GLY A 430 -7.94 -24.97 -9.58
N GLY A 431 -8.55 -26.07 -9.13
CA GLY A 431 -8.25 -26.75 -7.87
C GLY A 431 -7.70 -28.17 -8.04
N SER A 432 -8.21 -29.09 -7.21
CA SER A 432 -7.87 -30.52 -7.25
C SER A 432 -9.11 -31.42 -7.46
N GLY A 433 -10.09 -30.96 -8.23
CA GLY A 433 -11.30 -31.72 -8.56
C GLY A 433 -11.82 -31.34 -9.95
N ASP A 434 -12.74 -32.14 -10.48
CA ASP A 434 -13.29 -32.01 -11.84
C ASP A 434 -13.94 -30.62 -12.08
N ASP A 435 -13.16 -29.64 -12.54
CA ASP A 435 -13.49 -28.22 -12.60
C ASP A 435 -14.05 -27.81 -13.98
N THR A 436 -14.72 -26.66 -14.05
CA THR A 436 -15.19 -26.08 -15.31
C THR A 436 -14.81 -24.62 -15.40
N ILE A 437 -13.88 -24.29 -16.28
CA ILE A 437 -13.33 -22.94 -16.45
C ILE A 437 -13.71 -22.43 -17.85
N THR A 438 -14.23 -21.21 -17.92
CA THR A 438 -14.59 -20.51 -19.16
C THR A 438 -13.88 -19.17 -19.21
N GLY A 439 -13.07 -18.96 -20.25
CA GLY A 439 -12.43 -17.70 -20.57
C GLY A 439 -13.40 -16.67 -21.15
N SER A 440 -12.84 -15.52 -21.49
CA SER A 440 -13.55 -14.27 -21.74
C SER A 440 -13.76 -14.01 -23.24
N THR A 441 -13.34 -12.84 -23.71
CA THR A 441 -13.15 -12.50 -25.13
C THR A 441 -11.81 -11.79 -25.36
N ALA A 442 -10.91 -11.89 -24.39
CA ALA A 442 -9.51 -11.49 -24.45
C ALA A 442 -8.68 -12.72 -24.87
N ALA A 443 -7.36 -12.69 -24.67
CA ALA A 443 -6.52 -13.88 -24.78
C ALA A 443 -6.25 -14.35 -23.36
N ASP A 444 -6.85 -15.47 -22.96
CA ASP A 444 -6.87 -15.94 -21.57
C ASP A 444 -5.94 -17.16 -21.38
N ILE A 445 -5.41 -17.33 -20.17
CA ILE A 445 -4.58 -18.48 -19.77
C ILE A 445 -5.38 -19.34 -18.79
N LEU A 446 -5.67 -20.58 -19.16
CA LEU A 446 -6.51 -21.49 -18.38
C LEU A 446 -5.68 -22.70 -17.93
N ASP A 447 -5.79 -23.04 -16.65
CA ASP A 447 -5.00 -24.08 -15.96
C ASP A 447 -5.98 -24.81 -15.05
N GLY A 448 -6.28 -26.08 -15.35
CA GLY A 448 -7.30 -26.86 -14.63
C GLY A 448 -6.89 -27.21 -13.20
N GLY A 449 -5.66 -27.72 -13.06
CA GLY A 449 -5.11 -28.20 -11.78
C GLY A 449 -4.96 -29.72 -11.78
N ASP A 450 -5.42 -30.37 -10.70
CA ASP A 450 -5.61 -31.84 -10.70
C ASP A 450 -7.12 -32.12 -10.89
N GLY A 451 -7.56 -32.88 -11.90
CA GLY A 451 -8.99 -33.12 -12.15
C GLY A 451 -9.28 -33.71 -13.53
N ASP A 452 -10.49 -34.21 -13.77
CA ASP A 452 -10.98 -34.43 -15.14
C ASP A 452 -11.69 -33.13 -15.58
N ASP A 453 -10.93 -32.13 -16.06
CA ASP A 453 -11.41 -30.75 -16.14
C ASP A 453 -12.07 -30.40 -17.48
N THR A 454 -12.78 -29.26 -17.52
CA THR A 454 -13.41 -28.73 -18.74
C THR A 454 -13.07 -27.26 -18.92
N LEU A 455 -12.14 -26.98 -19.83
CA LEU A 455 -11.57 -25.66 -20.10
C LEU A 455 -12.10 -25.15 -21.46
N ASN A 456 -12.70 -23.96 -21.48
CA ASN A 456 -13.17 -23.32 -22.72
C ASN A 456 -12.53 -21.93 -22.83
N GLY A 457 -11.68 -21.68 -23.83
CA GLY A 457 -11.03 -20.37 -24.03
C GLY A 457 -12.07 -19.30 -24.38
N GLY A 458 -12.83 -19.56 -25.44
CA GLY A 458 -14.01 -18.79 -25.81
C GLY A 458 -13.81 -18.03 -27.11
N ALA A 459 -13.15 -16.87 -27.05
CA ALA A 459 -12.81 -16.07 -28.22
C ALA A 459 -11.62 -15.16 -27.92
N GLY A 460 -10.44 -15.65 -28.25
CA GLY A 460 -9.16 -15.05 -27.98
C GLY A 460 -8.11 -15.74 -28.83
N ASP A 461 -6.85 -15.47 -28.55
CA ASP A 461 -5.77 -16.39 -28.90
C ASP A 461 -5.37 -17.04 -27.56
N ASP A 462 -6.14 -18.03 -27.11
CA ASP A 462 -6.15 -18.53 -25.72
C ASP A 462 -5.04 -19.57 -25.46
N THR A 463 -4.67 -19.79 -24.20
CA THR A 463 -3.62 -20.77 -23.82
C THR A 463 -4.09 -21.70 -22.70
N PHE A 464 -4.06 -23.01 -22.94
CA PHE A 464 -4.31 -24.04 -21.94
C PHE A 464 -2.98 -24.60 -21.41
N ILE A 465 -2.83 -24.67 -20.09
CA ILE A 465 -1.66 -25.25 -19.42
C ILE A 465 -1.97 -26.70 -19.06
N ALA A 466 -1.34 -27.66 -19.74
CA ALA A 466 -1.51 -29.11 -19.55
C ALA A 466 -0.18 -29.77 -19.11
N GLY A 467 0.50 -29.09 -18.17
CA GLY A 467 1.90 -29.36 -17.82
C GLY A 467 2.11 -30.31 -16.64
N ALA A 468 1.06 -30.77 -15.96
CA ALA A 468 1.23 -31.66 -14.82
C ALA A 468 1.42 -33.12 -15.28
N ALA A 469 1.82 -33.99 -14.36
CA ALA A 469 2.17 -35.39 -14.67
C ALA A 469 1.14 -36.41 -14.15
N ASP A 470 0.06 -35.90 -13.57
CA ASP A 470 -1.09 -36.63 -13.01
C ASP A 470 -2.27 -35.59 -12.92
N ASP A 471 -2.44 -34.70 -13.91
CA ASP A 471 -3.55 -33.71 -13.96
C ASP A 471 -4.89 -34.45 -14.06
N GLY A 472 -5.16 -35.07 -15.21
CA GLY A 472 -6.32 -35.94 -15.42
C GLY A 472 -6.73 -35.96 -16.89
N GLY A 473 -7.99 -36.32 -17.18
CA GLY A 473 -8.49 -36.42 -18.55
C GLY A 473 -9.31 -35.22 -18.98
N ASP A 474 -8.64 -34.18 -19.47
CA ASP A 474 -9.25 -32.85 -19.67
C ASP A 474 -10.06 -32.72 -20.96
N VAL A 475 -10.90 -31.69 -21.02
CA VAL A 475 -11.57 -31.22 -22.24
C VAL A 475 -11.19 -29.78 -22.49
N MET A 476 -10.26 -29.55 -23.42
CA MET A 476 -9.77 -28.23 -23.81
C MET A 476 -10.44 -27.80 -25.13
N ASN A 477 -11.13 -26.66 -25.10
CA ASN A 477 -11.83 -26.11 -26.26
C ASN A 477 -11.46 -24.62 -26.43
N GLY A 478 -10.47 -24.31 -27.28
CA GLY A 478 -10.02 -22.93 -27.57
C GLY A 478 -11.16 -22.08 -28.11
N GLY A 479 -11.56 -22.37 -29.35
CA GLY A 479 -12.86 -22.00 -29.89
C GLY A 479 -12.82 -20.95 -30.99
N ALA A 480 -12.20 -19.79 -30.77
CA ALA A 480 -12.28 -18.69 -31.73
C ALA A 480 -11.11 -17.69 -31.77
N GLY A 481 -9.89 -18.18 -31.95
CA GLY A 481 -8.80 -17.41 -32.59
C GLY A 481 -7.69 -18.30 -33.13
N VAL A 482 -6.52 -18.25 -32.50
CA VAL A 482 -5.44 -19.22 -32.65
C VAL A 482 -5.08 -19.70 -31.25
N ASP A 483 -5.61 -20.86 -30.88
CA ASP A 483 -5.61 -21.31 -29.49
C ASP A 483 -4.50 -22.36 -29.25
N THR A 484 -3.83 -22.25 -28.09
CA THR A 484 -2.59 -22.97 -27.76
C THR A 484 -2.80 -23.98 -26.63
N VAL A 485 -2.27 -25.19 -26.75
CA VAL A 485 -2.11 -26.11 -25.61
C VAL A 485 -0.62 -26.30 -25.31
N ASP A 486 -0.23 -26.01 -24.06
CA ASP A 486 1.13 -26.02 -23.56
C ASP A 486 1.38 -27.24 -22.65
N TYR A 487 2.04 -28.26 -23.20
CA TYR A 487 2.56 -29.43 -22.49
C TYR A 487 4.06 -29.30 -22.17
N SER A 488 4.69 -28.12 -22.26
CA SER A 488 6.15 -27.95 -22.16
C SER A 488 6.78 -28.36 -20.82
N ALA A 489 5.97 -28.60 -19.78
CA ALA A 489 6.41 -29.16 -18.50
C ALA A 489 6.34 -30.70 -18.42
N ARG A 490 5.72 -31.38 -19.41
CA ARG A 490 5.70 -32.84 -19.53
C ARG A 490 7.11 -33.37 -19.86
N THR A 491 7.41 -34.58 -19.38
CA THR A 491 8.75 -35.20 -19.50
C THR A 491 8.71 -36.67 -19.92
N GLY A 492 7.60 -37.10 -20.52
CA GLY A 492 7.41 -38.44 -21.04
C GLY A 492 6.67 -38.38 -22.36
N ASP A 493 6.94 -39.35 -23.23
CA ASP A 493 6.42 -39.50 -24.59
C ASP A 493 4.90 -39.20 -24.65
N LEU A 494 4.54 -38.15 -25.38
CA LEU A 494 3.16 -37.74 -25.67
C LEU A 494 2.69 -38.38 -26.99
N THR A 495 1.38 -38.55 -27.14
CA THR A 495 0.77 -38.88 -28.43
C THR A 495 -0.43 -37.96 -28.61
N ILE A 496 -0.27 -36.97 -29.47
CA ILE A 496 -1.21 -35.86 -29.65
C ILE A 496 -1.80 -35.94 -31.06
N THR A 497 -3.09 -35.70 -31.19
CA THR A 497 -3.75 -35.55 -32.49
C THR A 497 -4.72 -34.39 -32.42
N LEU A 498 -4.59 -33.36 -33.26
CA LEU A 498 -5.55 -32.27 -33.33
C LEU A 498 -6.76 -32.71 -34.16
N CYS A 499 -7.96 -32.25 -33.77
CA CYS A 499 -9.18 -32.51 -34.53
C CYS A 499 -10.07 -31.27 -34.60
N ILE A 500 -10.37 -30.81 -35.81
CA ILE A 500 -11.42 -29.81 -36.01
C ILE A 500 -12.78 -30.46 -35.72
N ALA A 501 -13.35 -30.15 -34.56
CA ALA A 501 -14.70 -30.56 -34.21
C ALA A 501 -15.71 -29.91 -35.16
N SER A 502 -16.09 -30.64 -36.22
CA SER A 502 -17.10 -30.23 -37.18
C SER A 502 -18.50 -30.16 -36.56
N ASN A 503 -18.75 -29.08 -35.81
CA ASN A 503 -20.05 -28.59 -35.38
C ASN A 503 -20.81 -29.55 -34.41
N VAL A 504 -20.30 -29.74 -33.19
CA VAL A 504 -20.89 -30.63 -32.17
C VAL A 504 -21.39 -29.85 -30.94
N THR A 505 -22.64 -29.40 -30.98
CA THR A 505 -23.41 -29.19 -29.74
C THR A 505 -24.23 -30.44 -29.45
N GLY A 506 -23.71 -31.31 -28.57
CA GLY A 506 -24.45 -32.44 -28.01
C GLY A 506 -24.58 -33.69 -28.89
N ASP A 507 -23.48 -34.13 -29.53
CA ASP A 507 -23.35 -35.53 -29.96
C ASP A 507 -22.59 -36.33 -28.89
N SER A 508 -22.89 -37.62 -28.79
CA SER A 508 -22.30 -38.57 -27.84
C SER A 508 -21.19 -39.42 -28.49
N ASP A 509 -20.52 -38.85 -29.49
CA ASP A 509 -19.54 -39.49 -30.37
C ASP A 509 -18.22 -38.68 -30.38
N VAL A 510 -17.84 -38.14 -29.21
CA VAL A 510 -16.58 -37.38 -29.01
C VAL A 510 -15.34 -38.29 -29.08
N GLY A 511 -15.51 -39.62 -28.97
CA GLY A 511 -14.44 -40.61 -29.08
C GLY A 511 -13.87 -40.85 -30.50
N ASP A 512 -13.87 -39.83 -31.34
CA ASP A 512 -13.23 -39.77 -32.68
C ASP A 512 -12.60 -38.38 -32.91
N CYS A 513 -12.40 -37.58 -31.84
CA CYS A 513 -11.63 -36.34 -31.84
C CYS A 513 -10.50 -36.49 -30.80
N ALA A 514 -9.28 -36.20 -31.23
CA ALA A 514 -8.14 -35.77 -30.43
C ALA A 514 -8.01 -36.38 -29.03
N THR A 515 -7.14 -37.39 -28.88
CA THR A 515 -6.71 -37.90 -27.58
C THR A 515 -5.26 -37.52 -27.36
N HIS A 516 -4.91 -36.84 -26.27
CA HIS A 516 -3.59 -37.06 -25.66
C HIS A 516 -3.56 -38.50 -25.09
N ASN A 517 -2.40 -39.14 -25.08
CA ASN A 517 -2.22 -40.44 -24.43
C ASN A 517 -0.73 -40.68 -24.08
N ASP A 518 -0.34 -40.41 -22.84
CA ASP A 518 0.99 -40.75 -22.29
C ASP A 518 1.17 -42.29 -22.05
N GLY A 519 0.12 -43.07 -22.30
CA GLY A 519 0.03 -44.50 -22.01
C GLY A 519 -0.73 -44.84 -20.71
N LEU A 520 -1.21 -43.85 -19.96
CA LEU A 520 -2.11 -43.98 -18.81
C LEU A 520 -3.54 -43.61 -19.22
N ALA A 521 -4.46 -44.57 -19.13
CA ALA A 521 -5.87 -44.38 -19.50
C ALA A 521 -6.69 -43.57 -18.46
N SER A 522 -6.05 -42.60 -17.83
CA SER A 522 -6.58 -41.60 -16.89
C SER A 522 -6.16 -40.17 -17.25
N GLU A 523 -5.32 -40.00 -18.29
CA GLU A 523 -4.82 -38.72 -18.80
C GLU A 523 -5.08 -38.65 -20.32
N GLU A 524 -6.35 -38.79 -20.72
CA GLU A 524 -6.77 -38.85 -22.13
C GLU A 524 -7.49 -37.56 -22.53
N ASP A 525 -6.70 -36.50 -22.73
CA ASP A 525 -7.22 -35.14 -22.99
C ASP A 525 -7.89 -35.02 -24.36
N GLN A 526 -8.97 -34.25 -24.40
CA GLN A 526 -9.74 -33.93 -25.60
C GLN A 526 -9.45 -32.50 -26.06
N ILE A 527 -8.59 -32.37 -27.07
CA ILE A 527 -8.21 -31.08 -27.66
C ILE A 527 -9.16 -30.71 -28.80
N ILE A 528 -9.84 -29.56 -28.69
CA ILE A 528 -10.92 -29.14 -29.59
C ILE A 528 -10.69 -27.69 -30.01
N ASN A 529 -10.71 -27.39 -31.32
CA ASN A 529 -10.54 -26.02 -31.83
C ASN A 529 -9.31 -25.30 -31.22
N CYS A 530 -8.18 -26.00 -31.22
CA CYS A 530 -6.86 -25.43 -30.92
C CYS A 530 -5.97 -25.69 -32.14
N GLU A 531 -5.12 -24.72 -32.48
CA GLU A 531 -4.28 -24.73 -33.67
C GLU A 531 -2.78 -24.76 -33.32
N HIS A 532 -2.40 -24.48 -32.07
CA HIS A 532 -1.01 -24.48 -31.61
C HIS A 532 -0.81 -25.54 -30.50
N ILE A 533 0.17 -26.42 -30.67
CA ILE A 533 0.65 -27.35 -29.64
C ILE A 533 2.12 -27.06 -29.35
N ILE A 534 2.44 -26.98 -28.05
CA ILE A 534 3.80 -27.03 -27.52
C ILE A 534 3.95 -28.34 -26.74
N ALA A 535 4.82 -29.24 -27.19
CA ALA A 535 5.06 -30.54 -26.57
C ALA A 535 6.24 -30.51 -25.58
N GLY A 536 6.70 -31.68 -25.08
CA GLY A 536 7.51 -31.78 -23.85
C GLY A 536 9.00 -32.14 -24.02
N ASP A 537 9.61 -32.68 -22.96
CA ASP A 537 10.91 -33.40 -23.01
C ASP A 537 10.72 -34.91 -23.42
N GLY A 538 9.60 -35.26 -24.06
CA GLY A 538 9.25 -36.63 -24.45
C GLY A 538 9.74 -36.99 -25.85
N ALA A 539 9.56 -38.24 -26.29
CA ALA A 539 9.68 -38.58 -27.71
C ALA A 539 8.26 -38.63 -28.31
N ASP A 540 7.82 -37.50 -28.85
CA ASP A 540 6.40 -37.18 -28.99
C ASP A 540 5.87 -37.50 -30.41
N ASP A 541 4.64 -38.01 -30.50
CA ASP A 541 3.95 -38.38 -31.76
C ASP A 541 2.77 -37.42 -31.98
N ILE A 542 2.97 -36.37 -32.77
CA ILE A 542 2.06 -35.24 -32.95
C ILE A 542 1.46 -35.26 -34.36
N THR A 543 0.13 -35.28 -34.47
CA THR A 543 -0.59 -35.18 -35.75
C THR A 543 -1.49 -33.94 -35.76
N GLY A 544 -1.23 -33.00 -36.65
CA GLY A 544 -2.07 -31.83 -36.97
C GLY A 544 -3.42 -32.21 -37.57
N ALA A 545 -4.26 -31.20 -37.77
CA ALA A 545 -5.63 -31.35 -38.19
C ALA A 545 -5.80 -31.16 -39.71
N SER A 546 -6.74 -30.29 -40.11
CA SER A 546 -6.91 -29.85 -41.51
C SER A 546 -7.02 -28.33 -41.62
N SER A 547 -6.45 -27.66 -40.62
CA SER A 547 -6.33 -26.22 -40.39
C SER A 547 -4.87 -25.84 -40.55
N ALA A 548 -4.57 -24.53 -40.60
CA ALA A 548 -3.17 -24.10 -40.58
C ALA A 548 -2.68 -24.13 -39.12
N ASP A 549 -1.85 -25.11 -38.79
CA ASP A 549 -1.49 -25.42 -37.40
C ASP A 549 -0.03 -24.99 -37.09
N THR A 550 0.32 -24.91 -35.81
CA THR A 550 1.70 -24.69 -35.33
C THR A 550 2.05 -25.76 -34.30
N LEU A 551 3.10 -26.54 -34.57
CA LEU A 551 3.44 -27.74 -33.81
C LEU A 551 4.92 -27.67 -33.40
N GLU A 552 5.18 -27.61 -32.10
CA GLU A 552 6.53 -27.59 -31.50
C GLU A 552 6.76 -28.91 -30.74
N GLY A 553 7.77 -29.68 -31.13
CA GLY A 553 8.10 -30.99 -30.54
C GLY A 553 8.78 -30.90 -29.17
N GLY A 554 9.58 -29.86 -28.93
CA GLY A 554 10.28 -29.67 -27.67
C GLY A 554 11.66 -30.34 -27.66
N ALA A 555 11.84 -31.40 -26.88
CA ALA A 555 13.11 -32.12 -26.80
C ALA A 555 12.91 -33.63 -26.81
N GLY A 556 13.22 -34.26 -27.96
CA GLY A 556 12.86 -35.65 -28.22
C GLY A 556 13.48 -36.26 -29.49
N ASP A 557 13.15 -37.52 -29.76
CA ASP A 557 13.32 -38.09 -31.11
C ASP A 557 11.92 -38.07 -31.77
N ASP A 558 11.43 -36.87 -32.13
CA ASP A 558 9.99 -36.62 -32.34
C ASP A 558 9.45 -37.07 -33.71
N ILE A 559 8.14 -37.28 -33.78
CA ILE A 559 7.38 -37.58 -34.98
C ILE A 559 6.26 -36.54 -35.11
N ILE A 560 6.33 -35.67 -36.12
CA ILE A 560 5.31 -34.66 -36.38
C ILE A 560 4.77 -34.77 -37.80
N ASP A 561 3.45 -34.82 -37.95
CA ASP A 561 2.72 -34.75 -39.22
C ASP A 561 1.75 -33.56 -39.17
N GLY A 562 1.94 -32.53 -40.00
CA GLY A 562 1.03 -31.37 -40.05
C GLY A 562 -0.38 -31.72 -40.54
N GLY A 563 -0.56 -32.86 -41.21
CA GLY A 563 -1.83 -33.33 -41.72
C GLY A 563 -2.25 -32.56 -42.99
N GLY A 564 -2.70 -31.32 -42.83
CA GLY A 564 -2.82 -30.42 -43.97
C GLY A 564 -3.49 -29.08 -43.69
N GLY A 565 -2.72 -28.02 -43.85
CA GLY A 565 -3.22 -26.66 -43.91
C GLY A 565 -2.24 -25.75 -44.63
N ALA A 566 -1.36 -25.13 -43.85
CA ALA A 566 -0.22 -24.34 -44.27
C ALA A 566 0.64 -24.11 -43.02
N ASP A 567 1.36 -25.14 -42.64
CA ASP A 567 1.63 -25.44 -41.23
C ASP A 567 3.03 -24.99 -40.81
N ASN A 568 3.22 -24.66 -39.53
CA ASN A 568 4.55 -24.37 -38.97
C ASN A 568 4.96 -25.53 -38.06
N ILE A 569 5.97 -26.29 -38.46
CA ILE A 569 6.42 -27.50 -37.76
C ILE A 569 7.86 -27.30 -37.27
N PHE A 570 8.07 -27.47 -35.97
CA PHE A 570 9.36 -27.35 -35.30
C PHE A 570 9.70 -28.64 -34.57
N GLY A 571 10.83 -29.26 -34.90
CA GLY A 571 11.36 -30.43 -34.17
C GLY A 571 12.28 -30.10 -33.00
N ASP A 572 12.77 -28.85 -32.94
CA ASP A 572 13.56 -28.30 -31.83
C ASP A 572 14.84 -29.08 -31.42
N ASP A 573 14.86 -29.89 -30.36
CA ASP A 573 16.08 -30.54 -29.83
C ASP A 573 16.06 -32.09 -29.97
N ASP A 574 17.19 -32.67 -30.42
CA ASP A 574 17.43 -34.10 -30.76
C ASP A 574 17.02 -34.56 -32.21
N ASP A 575 16.74 -35.85 -32.51
CA ASP A 575 16.77 -36.43 -33.89
C ASP A 575 15.35 -36.72 -34.51
N ASP A 576 14.72 -35.75 -35.20
CA ASP A 576 13.27 -35.79 -35.55
C ASP A 576 12.87 -36.39 -36.92
N THR A 577 11.57 -36.67 -37.05
CA THR A 577 10.86 -37.08 -38.27
C THR A 577 9.62 -36.21 -38.52
N LEU A 578 9.72 -35.27 -39.47
CA LEU A 578 8.73 -34.22 -39.73
C LEU A 578 8.06 -34.39 -41.10
N THR A 579 6.74 -34.20 -41.18
CA THR A 579 5.94 -34.30 -42.41
C THR A 579 5.04 -33.08 -42.53
N GLY A 580 5.05 -32.39 -43.68
CA GLY A 580 4.21 -31.20 -43.90
C GLY A 580 2.73 -31.55 -44.04
N GLY A 581 2.40 -32.27 -45.12
CA GLY A 581 1.05 -32.75 -45.39
C GLY A 581 0.48 -32.14 -46.68
N ASP A 582 -0.84 -31.87 -46.70
CA ASP A 582 -1.49 -31.11 -47.78
C ASP A 582 -1.40 -29.59 -47.49
N GLY A 583 -0.37 -28.87 -47.96
CA GLY A 583 -0.21 -27.45 -47.64
C GLY A 583 0.72 -26.60 -48.53
N ASP A 584 1.30 -25.56 -47.94
CA ASP A 584 2.46 -24.78 -48.42
C ASP A 584 3.25 -24.50 -47.12
N ASP A 585 4.00 -25.49 -46.64
CA ASP A 585 4.34 -25.60 -45.20
C ASP A 585 5.73 -25.03 -44.84
N TYR A 586 5.94 -24.70 -43.57
CA TYR A 586 7.24 -24.34 -43.01
C TYR A 586 7.69 -25.39 -42.00
N ILE A 587 8.81 -26.06 -42.29
CA ILE A 587 9.38 -27.11 -41.44
C ILE A 587 10.79 -26.71 -41.01
N ASP A 588 11.05 -26.62 -39.71
CA ASP A 588 12.38 -26.45 -39.14
C ASP A 588 12.73 -27.61 -38.22
N GLY A 589 13.74 -28.39 -38.61
CA GLY A 589 14.22 -29.48 -37.77
C GLY A 589 14.91 -29.03 -36.48
N GLY A 590 15.39 -27.80 -36.35
CA GLY A 590 16.16 -27.44 -35.15
C GLY A 590 17.53 -28.12 -35.09
N ALA A 591 17.81 -28.85 -33.99
CA ALA A 591 19.10 -29.49 -33.69
C ALA A 591 19.24 -30.89 -34.34
N GLY A 592 20.05 -31.79 -33.77
CA GLY A 592 20.20 -33.19 -34.22
C GLY A 592 20.41 -33.49 -35.72
N THR A 593 19.70 -34.51 -36.21
CA THR A 593 19.92 -35.25 -37.47
C THR A 593 18.63 -35.58 -38.22
N ASN A 594 17.85 -34.56 -38.53
CA ASN A 594 16.41 -34.78 -38.70
C ASN A 594 16.04 -35.15 -40.14
N THR A 595 14.83 -35.65 -40.31
CA THR A 595 14.23 -35.96 -41.61
C THR A 595 12.95 -35.15 -41.80
N ALA A 596 12.78 -34.58 -43.00
CA ALA A 596 11.59 -33.81 -43.35
C ALA A 596 11.06 -34.23 -44.72
N ASP A 597 9.74 -34.36 -44.88
CA ASP A 597 9.09 -34.49 -46.18
C ASP A 597 7.91 -33.50 -46.26
N GLY A 598 7.98 -32.49 -47.13
CA GLY A 598 6.87 -31.54 -47.30
C GLY A 598 5.59 -32.18 -47.86
N GLU A 599 5.71 -33.36 -48.47
CA GLU A 599 4.65 -34.08 -49.19
C GLU A 599 3.89 -33.28 -50.28
N GLY A 600 2.91 -32.45 -49.88
CA GLY A 600 1.74 -32.08 -50.67
C GLY A 600 1.64 -30.63 -51.13
N GLY A 601 2.69 -29.81 -51.03
CA GLY A 601 2.71 -28.45 -51.54
C GLY A 601 3.42 -28.24 -52.88
N ASP A 602 3.31 -27.01 -53.40
CA ASP A 602 4.18 -26.48 -54.47
C ASP A 602 5.18 -25.43 -53.88
N GLY A 603 5.10 -25.15 -52.57
CA GLY A 603 5.80 -24.04 -51.90
C GLY A 603 6.48 -24.34 -50.55
N ASP A 604 6.51 -25.60 -50.10
CA ASP A 604 7.03 -25.99 -48.78
C ASP A 604 8.49 -25.55 -48.57
N ILE A 605 8.83 -25.10 -47.36
CA ILE A 605 10.16 -24.63 -46.98
C ILE A 605 10.68 -25.51 -45.84
N CYS A 606 11.74 -26.28 -46.11
CA CYS A 606 12.34 -27.14 -45.09
C CYS A 606 13.75 -26.69 -44.73
N THR A 607 13.97 -26.48 -43.44
CA THR A 607 15.25 -26.04 -42.87
C THR A 607 15.75 -27.02 -41.81
N GLN A 608 17.07 -27.02 -41.60
CA GLN A 608 17.85 -27.86 -40.67
C GLN A 608 17.76 -29.41 -40.84
N ALA A 609 16.73 -29.94 -41.49
CA ALA A 609 16.53 -31.37 -41.76
C ALA A 609 17.11 -31.89 -43.10
N THR A 610 17.20 -33.21 -43.23
CA THR A 610 17.41 -33.93 -44.50
C THR A 610 16.09 -34.01 -45.26
N ALA A 611 15.80 -32.99 -46.07
CA ALA A 611 14.49 -32.80 -46.69
C ALA A 611 14.24 -33.54 -48.03
N SER A 612 12.99 -33.93 -48.27
CA SER A 612 12.41 -34.18 -49.59
C SER A 612 11.14 -33.34 -49.85
N ASN A 613 10.79 -33.20 -51.13
CA ASN A 613 9.66 -32.43 -51.68
C ASN A 613 9.65 -30.90 -51.43
N CYS A 614 10.37 -30.36 -50.47
CA CYS A 614 10.44 -28.91 -50.20
C CYS A 614 11.37 -28.11 -51.14
N GLU A 615 11.13 -26.79 -51.23
CA GLU A 615 12.11 -25.79 -51.68
C GLU A 615 13.19 -25.54 -50.60
N LEU A 616 14.41 -25.16 -51.04
CA LEU A 616 15.65 -25.00 -50.23
C LEU A 616 16.32 -23.63 -50.43
#